data_AF-A0A423WZV9-F1
#
_entry.id   AF-A0A423WZV9-F1
#
_cell.length_a   1.000
_cell.length_b   1.000
_cell.length_c   1.000
_cell.angle_alpha   90.00
_cell.angle_beta   90.00
_cell.angle_gamma   90.00
#
_symmetry.space_group_name_H-M   'P 1'
#
loop_
_entity.id
_entity.type
_entity.pdbx_description
1 polymer ?
#
loop_
_entity_poly.entity_id
_entity_poly.type
_entity_poly.pdbx_seq_one_letter_code
_entity_poly.pdbx_strand_id
1 'polypeptide(L)'
;MVSRILFWSGFGIATRLWQLGLEMRPLFNRGSLWAYPVFAGCGASFGYWLEIVDKKQTAILNERKESILAKRARRAAREGGATDAA
;
A
#
# COMPACT_ATOMS: atom_id res chain seq x y z
N MET A 1 3.33 0.94 -6.45
CA MET A 1 2.67 -0.09 -7.27
C MET A 1 3.51 -1.35 -7.57
N VAL A 2 4.44 -1.36 -8.53
CA VAL A 2 5.11 -2.63 -8.99
C VAL A 2 5.95 -3.30 -7.90
N SER A 3 6.77 -2.54 -7.17
CA SER A 3 7.60 -3.09 -6.07
C SER A 3 6.75 -3.75 -4.97
N ARG A 4 5.61 -3.15 -4.61
CA ARG A 4 4.71 -3.68 -3.58
C ARG A 4 4.06 -4.99 -4.03
N ILE A 5 3.57 -5.06 -5.27
CA ILE A 5 2.99 -6.30 -5.82
C ILE A 5 4.06 -7.40 -5.92
N LEU A 6 5.25 -7.09 -6.43
CA LEU A 6 6.36 -8.05 -6.51
C LEU A 6 6.77 -8.58 -5.14
N PHE A 7 6.86 -7.70 -4.14
CA PHE A 7 7.17 -8.08 -2.77
C PHE A 7 6.11 -9.05 -2.21
N TRP A 8 4.83 -8.71 -2.32
CA TRP A 8 3.76 -9.55 -1.79
C TRP A 8 3.58 -10.86 -2.56
N SER A 9 3.80 -10.88 -3.87
CA SER A 9 3.86 -12.12 -4.67
C SER A 9 5.02 -13.02 -4.23
N GLY A 10 6.22 -12.44 -4.07
CA GLY A 10 7.39 -13.17 -3.55
C GLY A 10 7.17 -13.67 -2.13
N PHE A 11 6.49 -12.89 -1.29
CA PHE A 11 6.10 -13.28 0.06
C PHE A 11 5.11 -14.47 0.06
N GLY A 12 4.16 -14.50 -0.86
CA GLY A 12 3.28 -15.66 -1.05
C GLY A 12 4.06 -16.93 -1.39
N ILE A 13 5.04 -16.84 -2.29
CA ILE A 13 5.94 -17.96 -2.60
C ILE A 13 6.78 -18.35 -1.37
N ALA A 14 7.31 -17.38 -0.64
CA ALA A 14 8.11 -17.60 0.56
C ALA A 14 7.31 -18.31 1.66
N THR A 15 6.04 -17.96 1.85
CA THR A 15 5.17 -18.65 2.82
C THR A 15 4.89 -20.10 2.41
N ARG A 16 4.77 -20.40 1.11
CA ARG A 16 4.69 -21.79 0.63
C ARG A 16 5.97 -22.58 0.89
N LEU A 17 7.15 -21.97 0.67
CA LEU A 17 8.44 -22.58 0.99
C LEU A 17 8.58 -22.83 2.50
N TRP A 18 8.13 -21.87 3.32
CA TRP A 18 8.11 -22.00 4.77
C TRP A 18 7.20 -23.15 5.22
N GLN A 19 5.99 -23.25 4.66
CA GLN A 19 5.06 -24.36 4.94
C GLN A 19 5.72 -25.71 4.64
N LEU A 20 6.33 -25.87 3.47
CA LEU A 20 6.97 -27.13 3.08
C LEU A 20 8.21 -27.44 3.95
N GLY A 21 8.95 -26.41 4.37
CA GLY A 21 10.04 -26.54 5.32
C GLY A 21 9.58 -27.08 6.67
N LEU A 22 8.43 -26.62 7.18
CA LEU A 22 7.82 -27.15 8.41
C LEU A 22 7.30 -28.59 8.24
N GLU A 23 6.70 -28.91 7.09
CA GLU A 23 6.20 -30.26 6.79
C GLU A 23 7.33 -31.27 6.45
N MET A 24 8.60 -30.83 6.40
CA MET A 24 9.76 -31.61 5.91
C MET A 24 9.50 -32.29 4.56
N ARG A 25 8.65 -31.68 3.72
CA ARG A 25 8.38 -32.19 2.38
C ARG A 25 9.35 -31.57 1.38
N PRO A 26 9.76 -32.32 0.34
CA PRO A 26 10.64 -31.78 -0.69
C PRO A 26 10.02 -30.54 -1.33
N LEU A 27 10.80 -29.45 -1.36
CA LEU A 27 10.37 -28.12 -1.86
C LEU A 27 9.90 -28.18 -3.32
N PHE A 28 10.52 -29.05 -4.13
CA PHE A 28 10.22 -29.18 -5.55
C PHE A 28 9.67 -30.57 -5.86
N ASN A 29 8.35 -30.71 -5.75
CA ASN A 29 7.61 -31.89 -6.23
C ASN A 29 6.85 -31.52 -7.51
N ARG A 30 7.01 -32.28 -8.61
CA ARG A 30 6.37 -31.97 -9.92
C ARG A 30 4.85 -31.80 -9.82
N GLY A 31 4.19 -32.55 -8.94
CA GLY A 31 2.74 -32.43 -8.72
C GLY A 31 2.29 -31.20 -7.90
N SER A 32 3.22 -30.49 -7.25
CA SER A 32 2.93 -29.35 -6.37
C SER A 32 3.47 -28.02 -6.92
N LEU A 33 4.12 -28.03 -8.09
CA LEU A 33 4.68 -26.82 -8.71
C LEU A 33 3.61 -25.76 -9.04
N TRP A 34 2.37 -26.18 -9.30
CA TRP A 34 1.24 -25.28 -9.53
C TRP A 34 0.84 -24.47 -8.30
N ALA A 35 1.20 -24.91 -7.09
CA ALA A 35 0.90 -24.18 -5.87
C ALA A 35 1.67 -22.85 -5.80
N TYR A 36 2.90 -22.79 -6.34
CA TYR A 36 3.72 -21.59 -6.33
C TYR A 36 3.07 -20.38 -7.03
N PRO A 37 2.58 -20.47 -8.28
CA PRO A 37 1.86 -19.36 -8.90
C PRO A 37 0.53 -19.04 -8.21
N VAL A 38 -0.14 -19.99 -7.56
CA VAL A 38 -1.35 -19.72 -6.76
C VAL A 38 -1.04 -18.89 -5.53
N PHE A 39 -0.03 -19.28 -4.76
CA PHE A 39 0.42 -18.51 -3.59
C PHE A 39 0.97 -17.14 -4.00
N ALA A 40 1.68 -17.07 -5.14
CA ALA A 40 2.11 -15.80 -5.72
C ALA A 40 0.91 -14.92 -6.10
N GLY A 41 -0.13 -15.50 -6.70
CA GLY A 41 -1.37 -14.81 -7.06
C GLY A 41 -2.16 -14.32 -5.85
N CYS A 42 -2.24 -15.12 -4.79
CA CYS A 42 -2.82 -14.70 -3.51
C CYS A 42 -2.05 -13.52 -2.91
N GLY A 43 -0.71 -13.61 -2.89
CA GLY A 43 0.16 -12.52 -2.46
C GLY A 43 0.00 -11.26 -3.30
N ALA A 44 -0.03 -11.39 -4.62
CA ALA A 44 -0.26 -10.28 -5.56
C ALA A 44 -1.60 -9.58 -5.30
N SER A 45 -2.66 -10.36 -5.09
CA SER A 45 -4.01 -9.86 -4.81
C SER A 45 -4.04 -9.07 -3.50
N PHE A 46 -3.36 -9.58 -2.47
CA PHE A 46 -3.21 -8.88 -1.20
C PHE A 46 -2.40 -7.59 -1.35
N GLY A 47 -1.30 -7.61 -2.09
CA GLY A 47 -0.48 -6.42 -2.36
C GLY A 47 -1.26 -5.35 -3.16
N TYR A 48 -2.12 -5.76 -4.09
CA TYR A 48 -3.01 -4.87 -4.82
C TYR A 48 -4.06 -4.23 -3.91
N TRP A 49 -4.66 -5.01 -3.00
CA TRP A 49 -5.61 -4.47 -2.02
C TRP A 49 -4.96 -3.44 -1.10
N LEU A 50 -3.74 -3.70 -0.60
CA LEU A 50 -2.98 -2.73 0.20
C LEU A 50 -2.73 -1.41 -0.53
N GLU A 51 -2.46 -1.46 -1.83
CA GLU A 51 -2.31 -0.24 -2.65
C GLU A 51 -3.59 0.59 -2.66
N ILE A 52 -4.76 -0.04 -2.72
CA ILE A 52 -6.05 0.66 -2.67
C ILE A 52 -6.24 1.34 -1.31
N VAL A 53 -5.93 0.64 -0.22
CA VAL A 53 -6.04 1.18 1.13
C VAL A 53 -5.11 2.39 1.31
N ASP A 54 -3.86 2.26 0.87
CA ASP A 54 -2.85 3.33 0.96
C ASP A 54 -3.27 4.58 0.17
N LYS A 55 -3.80 4.40 -1.04
CA LYS A 55 -4.35 5.49 -1.86
C LYS A 55 -5.50 6.20 -1.17
N LYS A 56 -6.42 5.45 -0.56
CA LYS A 56 -7.56 6.03 0.18
C LYS A 56 -7.09 6.86 1.38
N GLN A 57 -6.15 6.33 2.17
CA GLN A 57 -5.61 7.04 3.33
C GLN A 57 -4.85 8.31 2.92
N THR A 58 -4.00 8.21 1.90
CA THR A 58 -3.25 9.36 1.38
C THR A 58 -4.17 10.43 0.82
N ALA A 59 -5.23 10.05 0.11
CA ALA A 59 -6.23 10.99 -0.40
C ALA A 59 -6.90 11.78 0.73
N ILE A 60 -7.33 11.10 1.79
CA ILE A 60 -7.96 11.74 2.96
C ILE A 60 -6.98 12.72 3.62
N LEU A 61 -5.71 12.32 3.81
CA LEU A 61 -4.69 13.19 4.40
C LEU A 61 -4.45 14.45 3.55
N ASN A 62 -4.38 14.31 2.23
CA ASN A 62 -4.21 15.43 1.32
C ASN A 62 -5.39 16.39 1.36
N GLU A 63 -6.63 15.88 1.34
CA GLU A 63 -7.84 16.70 1.44
C GLU A 63 -7.87 17.52 2.75
N ARG A 64 -7.51 16.90 3.88
CA ARG A 64 -7.42 17.60 5.16
C ARG A 64 -6.34 18.69 5.12
N LYS A 65 -5.17 18.39 4.54
CA LYS A 65 -4.07 19.34 4.39
C LYS A 65 -4.50 20.55 3.55
N GLU A 66 -5.15 20.32 2.41
CA GLU A 66 -5.68 21.38 1.54
C GLU A 66 -6.70 22.25 2.28
N SER A 67 -7.62 21.65 3.04
CA SER A 67 -8.60 22.40 3.83
C SER A 67 -7.95 23.31 4.88
N ILE A 68 -6.86 22.87 5.51
CA ILE A 68 -6.11 23.66 6.49
C ILE A 68 -5.34 24.78 5.80
N LEU A 69 -4.69 24.50 4.67
CA LEU A 69 -3.98 25.50 3.89
C LEU A 69 -4.92 26.58 3.36
N ALA A 70 -6.10 26.21 2.85
CA ALA A 70 -7.12 27.16 2.41
C ALA A 70 -7.61 28.06 3.57
N LYS A 71 -7.80 27.50 4.77
CA LYS A 71 -8.13 28.29 5.97
C LYS A 71 -7.01 29.26 6.34
N ARG A 72 -5.75 28.83 6.29
CA ARG A 72 -4.58 29.69 6.55
C ARG A 72 -4.46 30.80 5.52
N ALA A 73 -4.65 30.51 4.23
CA ALA A 73 -4.65 31.51 3.17
C ALA A 73 -5.75 32.56 3.37
N ARG A 74 -6.96 32.14 3.75
CA ARG A 74 -8.07 33.06 4.09
C ARG A 74 -7.77 33.93 5.30
N ARG A 75 -7.10 33.39 6.32
CA ARG A 75 -6.67 34.16 7.50
C ARG A 75 -5.59 35.19 7.11
N ALA A 76 -4.57 34.78 6.36
CA ALA A 76 -3.51 35.67 5.88
C ALA A 76 -4.07 36.80 5.01
N ALA A 77 -5.06 36.54 4.15
CA ALA A 77 -5.72 37.58 3.35
C ALA A 77 -6.49 38.61 4.21
N ARG A 78 -7.09 38.17 5.34
CA ARG A 78 -7.78 39.07 6.28
C ARG A 78 -6.81 39.86 7.14
N GLU A 79 -5.74 39.23 7.61
CA GLU A 79 -4.71 39.88 8.44
C GLU A 79 -3.87 40.87 7.60
N GLY A 80 -3.55 40.56 6.34
CA GLY A 80 -2.89 41.48 5.41
C GLY A 80 -3.74 42.71 5.09
N GLY A 81 -5.02 42.53 4.79
CA GLY A 81 -5.94 43.65 4.54
C GLY A 81 -6.27 44.50 5.78
N ALA A 82 -6.12 43.94 6.99
CA ALA A 82 -6.25 44.70 8.24
C ALA A 82 -4.98 45.49 8.60
N THR A 83 -3.82 45.10 8.05
CA THR A 83 -2.53 45.79 8.28
C THR A 83 -2.33 46.93 7.27
N ASP A 84 -2.89 46.83 6.06
CA ASP A 84 -2.87 47.91 5.06
C ASP A 84 -3.94 49.00 5.30
N ALA A 85 -4.87 48.79 6.23
CA ALA A 85 -5.98 49.70 6.54
C ALA A 85 -5.81 50.44 7.89
N ALA A 86 -4.68 50.27 8.58
CA ALA A 86 -4.32 50.94 9.83
C ALA A 86 -3.10 51.84 9.62
#